data_AF-A0A183TMR7-F1
#
_entry.id   AF-A0A183TMR7-F1
#
_cell.length_a   1.000
_cell.length_b   1.000
_cell.length_c   1.000
_cell.angle_alpha   90.00
_cell.angle_beta   90.00
_cell.angle_gamma   90.00
#
_symmetry.space_group_name_H-M   'P 1'
#
loop_
_entity.id
_entity.type
_entity.pdbx_description
1 polymer ?
#
loop_
_entity_poly.entity_id
_entity_poly.type
_entity_poly.pdbx_seq_one_letter_code
_entity_poly.pdbx_strand_id
1 'polypeptide(L)'
;LGYGDTQGGLGLADGNNEMAIAKKYVKKGSGLDYGFGQEKTGAYPKYDQLNAVVLQKVRCPDAGINDERQLTPNLKPSRSSKSSSSVINNYNEDPASSAKLSNRDFSQVFEQENAAIKSNMPSISIPGFECDYVLRLTGDNDSYEAPFALVDDLKQGYNPQHISSGTVGATSFRKV
;
A
#
# COMPACT_ATOMS: atom_id res chain seq x y z
N LEU A 1 -19.19 -4.85 14.56
CA LEU A 1 -19.12 -4.35 13.17
C LEU A 1 -17.97 -5.09 12.50
N GLY A 2 -18.27 -5.88 11.47
CA GLY A 2 -17.29 -6.74 10.83
C GLY A 2 -16.50 -6.00 9.76
N TYR A 3 -15.18 -6.17 9.78
CA TYR A 3 -14.20 -5.45 8.95
C TYR A 3 -13.91 -6.14 7.60
N GLY A 4 -14.95 -6.30 6.77
CA GLY A 4 -14.83 -6.93 5.44
C GLY A 4 -14.11 -6.01 4.44
N ASP A 5 -14.63 -5.93 3.20
CA ASP A 5 -14.27 -4.96 2.14
C ASP A 5 -14.42 -3.46 2.54
N THR A 6 -14.71 -3.22 3.82
CA THR A 6 -15.04 -1.97 4.48
C THR A 6 -13.87 -1.38 5.26
N GLN A 7 -12.64 -1.83 5.01
CA GLN A 7 -11.46 -1.06 5.42
C GLN A 7 -10.86 -0.50 4.14
N GLY A 8 -11.05 0.80 3.98
CA GLY A 8 -10.51 1.53 2.85
C GLY A 8 -8.99 1.47 2.82
N GLY A 9 -8.42 2.26 1.94
CA GLY A 9 -6.99 2.27 1.75
C GLY A 9 -6.21 2.88 2.91
N LEU A 10 -4.90 3.00 2.69
CA LEU A 10 -4.01 3.81 3.52
C LEU A 10 -3.60 5.04 2.72
N GLY A 11 -3.49 6.18 3.40
CA GLY A 11 -3.02 7.43 2.83
C GLY A 11 -1.99 8.10 3.74
N LEU A 12 -1.10 8.90 3.16
CA LEU A 12 -0.17 9.77 3.89
C LEU A 12 0.07 11.05 3.10
N ALA A 13 0.08 12.18 3.80
CA ALA A 13 0.67 13.42 3.33
C ALA A 13 1.95 13.68 4.13
N ASP A 14 3.09 13.80 3.43
CA ASP A 14 4.41 14.07 4.02
C ASP A 14 5.08 15.22 3.27
N GLY A 15 5.05 16.41 3.86
CA GLY A 15 5.49 17.64 3.19
C GLY A 15 4.72 17.90 1.91
N ASN A 16 5.40 17.89 0.76
CA ASN A 16 4.81 18.14 -0.55
C ASN A 16 4.45 16.83 -1.30
N ASN A 17 4.51 15.70 -0.61
CA ASN A 17 4.22 14.39 -1.17
C ASN A 17 2.90 13.86 -0.60
N GLU A 18 2.02 13.38 -1.46
CA GLU A 18 0.84 12.63 -1.05
C GLU A 18 0.90 11.22 -1.65
N MET A 19 0.50 10.21 -0.89
CA MET A 19 0.55 8.82 -1.35
C MET A 19 -0.61 8.02 -0.80
N ALA A 20 -1.10 7.06 -1.60
CA ALA A 20 -2.20 6.20 -1.21
C ALA A 20 -2.05 4.80 -1.80
N ILE A 21 -2.58 3.81 -1.07
CA ILE A 21 -3.11 2.57 -1.67
C ILE A 21 -4.63 2.64 -1.59
N ALA A 22 -5.37 2.21 -2.61
CA ALA A 22 -6.83 2.35 -2.62
C ALA A 22 -7.52 1.39 -1.62
N LYS A 23 -6.93 0.21 -1.39
CA LYS A 23 -7.48 -0.85 -0.52
C LYS A 23 -6.38 -1.50 0.31
N LYS A 24 -6.66 -1.74 1.58
CA LYS A 24 -5.76 -2.48 2.48
C LYS A 24 -5.91 -3.99 2.39
N TYR A 25 -7.08 -4.49 2.02
CA TYR A 25 -7.32 -5.91 1.80
C TYR A 25 -7.43 -6.15 0.31
N VAL A 26 -6.50 -6.93 -0.24
CA VAL A 26 -6.37 -7.17 -1.67
C VAL A 26 -6.65 -8.64 -1.93
N LYS A 27 -7.64 -8.93 -2.78
CA LYS A 27 -7.93 -10.30 -3.18
C LYS A 27 -6.86 -10.82 -4.13
N LYS A 28 -6.44 -12.08 -3.96
CA LYS A 28 -5.50 -12.72 -4.87
C LYS A 28 -6.01 -12.66 -6.30
N GLY A 29 -5.15 -12.18 -7.21
CA GLY A 29 -5.46 -12.02 -8.63
C GLY A 29 -6.10 -10.68 -9.02
N SER A 30 -6.51 -9.83 -8.06
CA SER A 30 -7.19 -8.55 -8.33
C SER A 30 -6.26 -7.35 -8.51
N GLY A 31 -4.99 -7.49 -8.11
CA GLY A 31 -3.97 -6.43 -8.15
C GLY A 31 -4.13 -5.36 -7.06
N LEU A 32 -3.08 -4.56 -6.89
CA LEU A 32 -3.01 -3.45 -5.93
C LEU A 32 -2.96 -2.11 -6.67
N ASP A 33 -3.81 -1.18 -6.27
CA ASP A 33 -3.80 0.20 -6.78
C ASP A 33 -3.01 1.08 -5.83
N TYR A 34 -2.00 1.79 -6.34
CA TYR A 34 -1.21 2.74 -5.56
C TYR A 34 -0.84 3.99 -6.36
N GLY A 35 -0.75 5.11 -5.65
CA GLY A 35 -0.45 6.41 -6.23
C GLY A 35 0.43 7.25 -5.33
N PHE A 36 1.19 8.15 -5.96
CA PHE A 36 2.08 9.12 -5.32
C PHE A 36 2.04 10.43 -6.13
N GLY A 37 1.70 11.53 -5.47
CA GLY A 37 1.67 12.87 -6.05
C GLY A 37 2.71 13.77 -5.39
N GLN A 38 3.35 14.63 -6.19
CA GLN A 38 4.25 15.68 -5.70
C GLN A 38 3.66 17.04 -6.00
N GLU A 39 3.31 17.81 -4.98
CA GLU A 39 2.79 19.17 -5.13
C GLU A 39 3.77 20.09 -5.89
N LYS A 40 3.22 21.09 -6.59
CA LYS A 40 4.02 22.12 -7.28
C LYS A 40 4.79 23.01 -6.31
N THR A 41 4.22 23.26 -5.15
CA THR A 41 4.80 24.13 -4.12
C THR A 41 5.75 23.30 -3.28
N GLY A 42 7.04 23.66 -3.28
CA GLY A 42 8.05 22.91 -2.52
C GLY A 42 9.48 23.21 -2.94
N ALA A 43 10.40 23.21 -1.97
CA ALA A 43 11.84 23.36 -2.20
C ALA A 43 12.55 22.02 -2.48
N TYR A 44 11.83 20.90 -2.41
CA TYR A 44 12.41 19.56 -2.57
C TYR A 44 12.57 19.19 -4.05
N PRO A 45 13.65 18.47 -4.42
CA PRO A 45 13.83 17.97 -5.77
C PRO A 45 12.66 17.07 -6.15
N LYS A 46 12.12 17.29 -7.36
CA LYS A 46 11.10 16.40 -7.93
C LYS A 46 11.75 15.07 -8.22
N TYR A 47 11.07 13.98 -7.87
CA TYR A 47 11.61 12.65 -8.12
C TYR A 47 11.65 12.41 -9.62
N ASP A 48 12.79 11.97 -10.13
CA ASP A 48 12.86 11.59 -11.54
C ASP A 48 12.22 10.21 -11.77
N GLN A 49 12.30 9.36 -10.75
CA GLN A 49 11.71 8.02 -10.74
C GLN A 49 11.15 7.72 -9.35
N LEU A 50 10.04 6.97 -9.33
CA LEU A 50 9.53 6.36 -8.12
C LEU A 50 9.70 4.84 -8.27
N ASN A 51 10.50 4.24 -7.39
CA ASN A 51 10.61 2.80 -7.32
C ASN A 51 9.50 2.25 -6.41
N ALA A 52 8.82 1.21 -6.85
CA ALA A 52 7.80 0.53 -6.06
C ALA A 52 8.14 -0.96 -5.97
N VAL A 53 7.97 -1.55 -4.79
CA VAL A 53 8.16 -2.98 -4.57
C VAL A 53 7.12 -3.51 -3.60
N VAL A 54 6.62 -4.73 -3.83
CA VAL A 54 5.88 -5.47 -2.80
C VAL A 54 6.86 -6.41 -2.11
N LEU A 55 6.86 -6.36 -0.79
CA LEU A 55 7.67 -7.20 0.08
C LEU A 55 6.76 -8.19 0.78
N GLN A 56 7.15 -9.45 0.77
CA GLN A 56 6.59 -10.52 1.59
C GLN A 56 7.52 -10.74 2.78
N LYS A 57 6.99 -10.65 3.99
CA LYS A 57 7.72 -10.89 5.24
C LYS A 57 7.19 -12.19 5.85
N VAL A 58 8.04 -13.21 5.98
CA VAL A 58 7.68 -14.52 6.52
C VAL A 58 8.47 -14.78 7.79
N ARG A 59 7.77 -15.06 8.89
CA ARG A 59 8.39 -15.34 10.18
C ARG A 59 7.88 -16.66 10.75
N CYS A 60 8.79 -17.58 11.03
CA CYS A 60 8.53 -18.83 11.75
C CYS A 60 9.66 -19.06 12.76
N PRO A 61 9.54 -18.56 14.01
CA PRO A 61 10.61 -18.59 14.99
C PRO A 61 11.09 -20.01 15.34
N ASP A 62 10.17 -20.96 15.43
CA ASP A 62 10.48 -22.36 15.79
C ASP A 62 11.37 -23.04 14.73
N ALA A 63 11.31 -22.57 13.48
CA ALA A 63 12.15 -23.01 12.38
C ALA A 63 13.34 -22.05 12.11
N GLY A 64 13.49 -20.98 12.91
CA GLY A 64 14.52 -19.95 12.69
C GLY A 64 14.31 -19.08 11.45
N ILE A 65 13.10 -19.03 10.89
CA ILE A 65 12.79 -18.28 9.66
C ILE A 65 12.39 -16.86 10.00
N ASN A 66 13.05 -15.89 9.35
CA ASN A 66 12.71 -14.46 9.38
C ASN A 66 13.13 -13.83 8.05
N ASP A 67 12.34 -14.12 7.01
CA ASP A 67 12.67 -13.78 5.64
C ASP A 67 11.90 -12.54 5.17
N GLU A 68 12.59 -11.64 4.48
CA GLU A 68 11.98 -10.57 3.68
C GLU A 68 12.30 -10.84 2.21
N ARG A 69 11.27 -11.05 1.41
CA ARG A 69 11.40 -11.31 -0.02
C ARG A 69 10.67 -10.25 -0.83
N GLN A 70 11.37 -9.65 -1.78
CA GLN A 70 10.72 -8.84 -2.79
C GLN A 70 9.93 -9.73 -3.77
N LEU A 71 8.62 -9.52 -3.84
CA LEU A 71 7.75 -10.12 -4.82
C LEU A 71 7.86 -9.32 -6.12
N THR A 72 8.50 -9.94 -7.11
CA THR A 72 8.61 -9.41 -8.46
C THR A 72 7.32 -9.71 -9.22
N PRO A 73 6.79 -8.77 -10.02
CA PRO A 73 7.61 -8.15 -11.07
C PRO A 73 7.40 -6.64 -11.23
N ASN A 74 8.49 -5.87 -11.34
CA ASN A 74 8.51 -4.52 -11.93
C ASN A 74 7.24 -3.68 -11.68
N LEU A 75 6.98 -3.29 -10.44
CA LEU A 75 6.02 -2.20 -10.21
C LEU A 75 6.66 -0.95 -10.81
N LYS A 76 6.10 -0.51 -11.93
CA LYS A 76 6.61 0.59 -12.73
C LYS A 76 5.48 1.60 -12.82
N PRO A 77 5.30 2.43 -11.78
CA PRO A 77 4.23 3.41 -11.79
C PRO A 77 4.43 4.34 -12.98
N SER A 78 3.34 4.65 -13.67
CA SER A 78 3.36 5.57 -14.79
C SER A 78 3.59 6.98 -14.26
N ARG A 79 4.59 7.68 -14.80
CA ARG A 79 4.86 9.09 -14.48
C ARG A 79 4.05 9.99 -15.41
N SER A 80 3.35 10.96 -14.84
CA SER A 80 2.61 11.98 -15.60
C SER A 80 2.71 13.36 -14.96
N SER A 81 2.40 14.40 -15.72
CA SER A 81 2.33 15.79 -15.24
C SER A 81 0.90 16.21 -14.88
N LYS A 82 0.03 15.24 -14.51
CA LYS A 82 -1.33 15.53 -14.06
C LYS A 82 -1.28 16.32 -12.75
N SER A 83 -2.32 17.13 -12.51
CA SER A 83 -2.48 17.88 -11.27
C SER A 83 -3.16 17.10 -10.14
N SER A 84 -3.58 15.86 -10.40
CA SER A 84 -4.23 14.94 -9.46
C SER A 84 -4.01 13.48 -9.88
N SER A 85 -4.12 12.57 -8.92
CA SER A 85 -4.03 11.11 -9.13
C SER A 85 -5.41 10.46 -9.13
N SER A 86 -5.65 9.50 -10.04
CA SER A 86 -6.88 8.68 -10.04
C SER A 86 -6.92 7.78 -8.83
N VAL A 87 -5.79 7.16 -8.46
CA VAL A 87 -5.72 6.26 -7.30
C VAL A 87 -6.00 7.00 -5.99
N ILE A 88 -5.41 8.19 -5.80
CA ILE A 88 -5.68 9.02 -4.61
C ILE A 88 -7.15 9.48 -4.61
N ASN A 89 -7.74 9.74 -5.78
CA ASN A 89 -9.17 10.05 -5.87
C ASN A 89 -10.04 8.86 -5.42
N ASN A 90 -9.76 7.64 -5.91
CA ASN A 90 -10.48 6.44 -5.51
C ASN A 90 -10.34 6.17 -4.00
N TYR A 91 -9.15 6.35 -3.45
CA TYR A 91 -8.91 6.33 -2.01
C TYR A 91 -9.78 7.34 -1.25
N ASN A 92 -9.89 8.57 -1.77
CA ASN A 92 -10.69 9.64 -1.21
C ASN A 92 -12.21 9.44 -1.37
N GLU A 93 -12.67 8.64 -2.32
CA GLU A 93 -14.10 8.33 -2.48
C GLU A 93 -14.57 7.25 -1.52
N ASP A 94 -13.67 6.37 -1.05
CA ASP A 94 -14.02 5.33 -0.08
C ASP A 94 -14.22 5.92 1.34
N PRO A 95 -15.44 5.88 1.92
CA PRO A 95 -15.70 6.43 3.25
C PRO A 95 -14.97 5.68 4.37
N ALA A 96 -14.48 4.47 4.12
CA ALA A 96 -13.71 3.68 5.08
C ALA A 96 -12.19 3.95 5.04
N SER A 97 -11.72 4.78 4.11
CA SER A 97 -10.34 5.25 4.10
C SER A 97 -10.06 6.16 5.29
N SER A 98 -8.86 6.03 5.85
CA SER A 98 -8.44 6.71 7.09
C SER A 98 -8.61 8.24 7.08
N ALA A 99 -7.72 8.96 6.40
CA ALA A 99 -7.70 10.42 6.28
C ALA A 99 -7.69 10.84 4.82
N LYS A 100 -8.54 11.80 4.44
CA LYS A 100 -8.61 12.29 3.06
C LYS A 100 -7.35 13.10 2.73
N LEU A 101 -6.85 12.91 1.51
CA LEU A 101 -5.73 13.62 0.93
C LEU A 101 -6.24 14.76 0.06
N SER A 102 -5.43 15.81 -0.18
CA SER A 102 -5.88 16.97 -0.95
C SER A 102 -6.05 16.63 -2.44
N ASN A 103 -5.20 15.75 -2.97
CA ASN A 103 -5.17 15.26 -4.35
C ASN A 103 -5.24 16.36 -5.42
N ARG A 104 -4.49 17.45 -5.21
CA ARG A 104 -4.54 18.62 -6.09
C ARG A 104 -3.18 19.27 -6.24
N ASP A 105 -3.06 20.13 -7.24
CA ASP A 105 -1.89 20.96 -7.50
C ASP A 105 -0.57 20.18 -7.64
N PHE A 106 -0.64 18.92 -8.06
CA PHE A 106 0.55 18.14 -8.34
C PHE A 106 1.32 18.66 -9.55
N SER A 107 2.64 18.60 -9.45
CA SER A 107 3.58 18.77 -10.55
C SER A 107 3.92 17.46 -11.22
N GLN A 108 3.86 16.36 -10.46
CA GLN A 108 4.11 15.01 -10.93
C GLN A 108 3.21 14.01 -10.20
N VAL A 109 2.77 13.01 -10.94
CA VAL A 109 2.01 11.88 -10.41
C VAL A 109 2.67 10.60 -10.90
N PHE A 110 2.86 9.67 -9.96
CA PHE A 110 3.28 8.30 -10.19
C PHE A 110 2.16 7.38 -9.72
N GLU A 111 1.51 6.68 -10.63
CA GLU A 111 0.40 5.79 -10.27
C GLU A 111 0.39 4.51 -11.09
N GLN A 112 -0.09 3.44 -10.46
CA GLN A 112 -0.35 2.17 -11.11
C GLN A 112 -1.63 1.56 -10.53
N GLU A 113 -2.53 1.18 -11.43
CA GLU A 113 -3.75 0.43 -11.13
C GLU A 113 -3.56 -1.04 -11.48
N ASN A 114 -4.24 -1.91 -10.75
CA ASN A 114 -4.23 -3.37 -10.87
C ASN A 114 -2.80 -3.95 -10.92
N ALA A 115 -1.94 -3.48 -10.01
CA ALA A 115 -0.56 -3.95 -9.97
C ALA A 115 -0.52 -5.41 -9.50
N ALA A 116 -0.13 -6.32 -10.39
CA ALA A 116 -0.17 -7.75 -10.13
C ALA A 116 0.75 -8.17 -8.97
N ILE A 117 0.16 -8.80 -7.94
CA ILE A 117 0.89 -9.40 -6.83
C ILE A 117 1.02 -10.90 -7.09
N LYS A 118 2.24 -11.36 -7.39
CA LYS A 118 2.55 -12.77 -7.59
C LYS A 118 2.96 -13.41 -6.25
N SER A 119 1.97 -13.88 -5.50
CA SER A 119 2.21 -14.70 -4.31
C SER A 119 1.21 -15.84 -4.22
N ASN A 120 1.70 -17.01 -3.80
CA ASN A 120 0.86 -18.18 -3.55
C ASN A 120 0.32 -18.21 -2.10
N MET A 121 0.95 -17.46 -1.18
CA MET A 121 0.60 -17.48 0.24
C MET A 121 -0.35 -16.32 0.57
N PRO A 122 -1.46 -16.51 1.29
CA PRO A 122 -2.22 -15.37 1.80
C PRO A 122 -1.47 -14.72 2.97
N SER A 123 -1.91 -13.53 3.37
CA SER A 123 -1.57 -12.98 4.68
C SER A 123 -2.14 -13.88 5.77
N ILE A 124 -1.31 -14.24 6.73
CA ILE A 124 -1.72 -15.05 7.86
C ILE A 124 -0.87 -14.74 9.08
N SER A 125 -1.48 -14.67 10.25
CA SER A 125 -0.81 -14.51 11.56
C SER A 125 -1.47 -15.47 12.54
N ILE A 126 -0.73 -16.50 12.93
CA ILE A 126 -1.11 -17.51 13.91
C ILE A 126 0.07 -17.74 14.87
N PRO A 127 -0.14 -18.35 16.05
CA PRO A 127 0.97 -18.69 16.93
C PRO A 127 2.06 -19.48 16.19
N GLY A 128 3.29 -18.97 16.20
CA GLY A 128 4.46 -19.60 15.57
C GLY A 128 4.64 -19.33 14.07
N PHE A 129 3.71 -18.65 13.39
CA PHE A 129 3.82 -18.35 11.96
C PHE A 129 3.14 -17.05 11.55
N GLU A 130 3.86 -16.21 10.81
CA GLU A 130 3.37 -14.94 10.26
C GLU A 130 3.82 -14.77 8.80
N CYS A 131 2.90 -14.33 7.95
CA CYS A 131 3.15 -13.90 6.58
C CYS A 131 2.45 -12.57 6.34
N ASP A 132 3.24 -11.53 6.13
CA ASP A 132 2.77 -10.17 5.90
C ASP A 132 3.22 -9.62 4.56
N TYR A 133 2.50 -8.58 4.09
CA TYR A 133 2.81 -7.89 2.85
C TYR A 133 2.89 -6.39 3.07
N VAL A 134 3.85 -5.78 2.39
CA VAL A 134 4.07 -4.33 2.44
C VAL A 134 4.34 -3.83 1.03
N LEU A 135 3.69 -2.75 0.62
CA LEU A 135 4.13 -1.94 -0.51
C LEU A 135 5.17 -0.94 -0.01
N ARG A 136 6.38 -0.98 -0.56
CA ARG A 136 7.42 0.03 -0.33
C ARG A 136 7.54 0.93 -1.56
N LEU A 137 7.41 2.23 -1.36
CA LEU A 137 7.64 3.29 -2.35
C LEU A 137 8.93 4.02 -1.97
N THR A 138 9.85 4.16 -2.91
CA THR A 138 11.14 4.84 -2.71
C THR A 138 11.33 5.92 -3.77
N GLY A 139 11.51 7.16 -3.32
CA GLY A 139 11.84 8.31 -4.17
C GLY A 139 13.11 8.99 -3.65
N ASP A 140 14.16 9.00 -4.46
CA ASP A 140 15.52 9.49 -4.18
C ASP A 140 16.08 9.16 -2.78
N ASN A 141 15.67 9.90 -1.74
CA ASN A 141 16.16 9.76 -0.36
C ASN A 141 15.10 9.26 0.64
N ASP A 142 13.83 9.21 0.25
CA ASP A 142 12.73 8.85 1.14
C ASP A 142 12.13 7.50 0.75
N SER A 143 11.83 6.68 1.75
CA SER A 143 11.08 5.43 1.58
C SER A 143 9.85 5.41 2.48
N TYR A 144 8.76 4.86 1.92
CA TYR A 144 7.46 4.77 2.58
C TYR A 144 6.91 3.36 2.45
N GLU A 145 6.39 2.82 3.54
CA GLU A 145 5.82 1.48 3.63
C GLU A 145 4.33 1.52 3.97
N ALA A 146 3.51 0.88 3.13
CA ALA A 146 2.09 0.62 3.41
C ALA A 146 1.86 -0.89 3.61
N PRO A 147 1.54 -1.34 4.84
CA PRO A 147 1.14 -2.72 5.06
C PRO A 147 -0.24 -2.99 4.45
N PHE A 148 -0.40 -4.15 3.83
CA PHE A 148 -1.67 -4.61 3.27
C PHE A 148 -1.82 -6.12 3.46
N ALA A 149 -3.05 -6.61 3.38
CA ALA A 149 -3.37 -8.02 3.51
C ALA A 149 -3.70 -8.62 2.14
N LEU A 150 -3.01 -9.69 1.76
CA LEU A 150 -3.36 -10.50 0.58
C LEU A 150 -4.29 -11.63 1.00
N VAL A 151 -5.52 -11.66 0.49
CA VAL A 151 -6.57 -12.58 0.96
C VAL A 151 -7.16 -13.38 -0.20
N ASP A 152 -7.59 -14.61 0.07
CA ASP A 152 -8.21 -15.47 -0.96
C ASP A 152 -9.65 -15.02 -1.27
N ASP A 153 -10.37 -14.60 -0.23
CA ASP A 153 -11.74 -14.12 -0.37
C ASP A 153 -12.07 -13.08 0.72
N LEU A 154 -12.88 -12.09 0.36
CA LEU A 154 -13.35 -11.03 1.24
C LEU A 154 -14.87 -11.11 1.34
N LYS A 155 -15.36 -11.55 2.50
CA LYS A 155 -16.79 -11.50 2.80
C LYS A 155 -17.11 -10.17 3.46
N GLN A 156 -18.20 -9.54 3.03
CA GLN A 156 -18.73 -8.36 3.69
C GLN A 156 -18.98 -8.66 5.18
N GLY A 157 -18.53 -7.78 6.07
CA GLY A 157 -18.67 -7.99 7.52
C GLY A 157 -17.73 -9.05 8.12
N TYR A 158 -16.72 -9.54 7.41
CA TYR A 158 -15.72 -10.43 7.98
C TYR A 158 -14.78 -9.67 8.94
N ASN A 159 -14.48 -10.17 10.14
CA ASN A 159 -13.43 -9.59 10.98
C ASN A 159 -12.17 -10.46 10.92
N PRO A 160 -11.08 -10.05 10.26
CA PRO A 160 -9.88 -10.88 10.13
C PRO A 160 -9.29 -11.24 11.49
N GLN A 161 -9.38 -12.51 11.86
CA GLN A 161 -8.82 -13.06 13.11
C GLN A 161 -7.37 -13.52 12.96
N HIS A 162 -6.93 -13.73 11.72
CA HIS A 162 -5.64 -14.32 11.40
C HIS A 162 -4.81 -13.41 10.50
N ILE A 163 -4.99 -12.09 10.61
CA ILE A 163 -4.14 -11.11 9.96
C ILE A 163 -3.38 -10.36 11.06
N SER A 164 -2.13 -10.00 10.81
CA SER A 164 -1.30 -9.34 11.81
C SER A 164 -1.96 -8.06 12.32
N SER A 165 -1.86 -7.81 13.63
CA SER A 165 -2.39 -6.60 14.25
C SER A 165 -1.75 -5.34 13.66
N GLY A 166 -0.49 -5.45 13.20
CA GLY A 166 0.21 -4.38 12.48
C GLY A 166 -0.51 -3.98 11.19
N THR A 167 -0.98 -4.94 10.41
CA THR A 167 -1.77 -4.66 9.19
C THR A 167 -3.19 -4.22 9.52
N VAL A 168 -3.87 -4.89 10.45
CA VAL A 168 -5.24 -4.53 10.85
C VAL A 168 -5.31 -3.11 11.43
N GLY A 169 -4.37 -2.75 12.30
CA GLY A 169 -4.30 -1.46 12.97
C GLY A 169 -3.64 -0.34 12.17
N ALA A 170 -3.08 -0.62 10.98
CA ALA A 170 -2.48 0.42 10.15
C ALA A 170 -3.53 1.42 9.66
N THR A 171 -3.22 2.71 9.84
CA THR A 171 -4.03 3.85 9.42
C THR A 171 -3.31 4.77 8.43
N SER A 172 -2.01 4.55 8.19
CA SER A 172 -1.21 5.35 7.26
C SER A 172 0.03 4.59 6.78
N PHE A 173 0.74 5.17 5.82
CA PHE A 173 2.10 4.74 5.47
C PHE A 173 3.07 5.05 6.62
N ARG A 174 4.17 4.31 6.69
CA ARG A 174 5.30 4.58 7.59
C ARG A 174 6.49 5.03 6.77
N LYS A 175 7.14 6.13 7.16
CA LYS A 175 8.43 6.52 6.61
C LYS A 175 9.52 5.60 7.20
N VAL A 176 10.41 5.07 6.36
CA VAL A 176 11.47 4.11 6.74
C VAL A 176 12.85 4.54 6.27
#